data_AF-A0A3S0AGY0-F1
#
_entry.id   AF-A0A3S0AGY0-F1
#
_cell.length_a   1.000
_cell.length_b   1.000
_cell.length_c   1.000
_cell.angle_alpha   90.00
_cell.angle_beta   90.00
_cell.angle_gamma   90.00
#
_symmetry.space_group_name_H-M   'P 1'
#
loop_
_entity.id
_entity.type
_entity.pdbx_description
1 polymer ?
#
loop_
_entity_poly.entity_id
_entity_poly.type
_entity_poly.pdbx_seq_one_letter_code
_entity_poly.pdbx_strand_id
1 'polypeptide(L)'
;MRDNLAARLQDVIRLAASMPDPHATWSPVHAADPSRPVTGSPSKPDTLPFGLSATLDYWDTPPADPTGIRSRTGLDQWAQAWATAWWTWRDTPSEPQPTSQPLLWLHANLPWAEISYPAMDQFAAELNTVHYILQQACGLTPIPTDRHCPTCGQTLVHPVTARGVADVYHCEDCDNDWTAQGIAEYQRLRILATAPYVTRDQAAHLLRVPRGRIRVWIARGQLHQRPDRTIPLADAYRLASADTPKRPTLDPGGQS
;
A
#
# COMPACT_ATOMS: atom_id res chain seq x y z
N MET A 1 -9.86 -12.47 -6.33
CA MET A 1 -8.82 -13.20 -5.55
C MET A 1 -7.69 -13.69 -6.44
N ARG A 2 -7.95 -14.44 -7.52
CA ARG A 2 -6.92 -14.94 -8.47
C ARG A 2 -5.97 -13.85 -9.00
N ASP A 3 -6.51 -12.72 -9.44
CA ASP A 3 -5.70 -11.63 -10.00
C ASP A 3 -4.76 -10.98 -8.97
N ASN A 4 -5.08 -11.07 -7.68
CA ASN A 4 -4.29 -10.46 -6.61
C ASN A 4 -3.04 -11.31 -6.31
N LEU A 5 -3.16 -12.64 -6.37
CA LEU A 5 -2.07 -13.54 -5.99
C LEU A 5 -1.00 -13.65 -7.09
N ALA A 6 -1.41 -13.67 -8.37
CA ALA A 6 -0.49 -13.58 -9.50
C ALA A 6 0.26 -12.24 -9.52
N ALA A 7 -0.46 -11.12 -9.35
CA ALA A 7 0.15 -9.79 -9.26
C ALA A 7 1.16 -9.70 -8.09
N ARG A 8 0.82 -10.26 -6.93
CA ARG A 8 1.68 -10.26 -5.75
C ARG A 8 2.94 -11.11 -5.93
N LEU A 9 2.84 -12.27 -6.57
CA LEU A 9 4.00 -13.10 -6.89
C LEU A 9 4.91 -12.42 -7.93
N GLN A 10 4.32 -11.74 -8.91
CA GLN A 10 5.07 -10.92 -9.87
C GLN A 10 5.79 -9.75 -9.18
N ASP A 11 5.16 -9.13 -8.19
CA ASP A 11 5.78 -8.09 -7.38
C ASP A 11 6.92 -8.63 -6.52
N VAL A 12 6.76 -9.81 -5.92
CA VAL A 12 7.85 -10.50 -5.20
C VAL A 12 9.03 -10.77 -6.13
N ILE A 13 8.81 -11.27 -7.35
CA ILE A 13 9.88 -11.48 -8.35
C ILE A 13 10.63 -10.18 -8.66
N ARG A 14 9.90 -9.08 -8.84
CA ARG A 14 10.47 -7.76 -9.10
C ARG A 14 11.28 -7.25 -7.92
N LEU A 15 10.72 -7.30 -6.70
CA LEU A 15 11.39 -6.84 -5.48
C LEU A 15 12.63 -7.68 -5.16
N ALA A 16 12.58 -8.98 -5.43
CA ALA A 16 13.71 -9.88 -5.25
C ALA A 16 14.89 -9.53 -6.15
N ALA A 17 14.65 -8.93 -7.32
CA ALA A 17 15.70 -8.46 -8.22
C ALA A 17 16.30 -7.12 -7.78
N SER A 18 15.55 -6.31 -7.03
CA SER A 18 15.99 -5.02 -6.47
C SER A 18 16.45 -5.10 -5.02
N MET A 19 16.52 -6.30 -4.44
CA MET A 19 16.92 -6.48 -3.05
C MET A 19 18.36 -6.00 -2.87
N PRO A 20 18.62 -5.07 -1.93
CA PRO A 20 19.99 -4.68 -1.61
C PRO A 20 20.75 -5.93 -1.15
N ASP A 21 21.91 -6.22 -1.72
CA ASP A 21 22.77 -7.27 -1.20
C ASP A 21 23.30 -6.82 0.17
N PRO A 22 22.88 -7.45 1.28
CA PRO A 22 23.33 -7.05 2.61
C PRO A 22 24.87 -7.09 2.70
N HIS A 23 25.53 -8.03 2.01
CA HIS A 23 26.99 -8.13 1.99
C HIS A 23 27.65 -6.99 1.20
N ALA A 24 27.03 -6.51 0.11
CA ALA A 24 27.50 -5.34 -0.62
C ALA A 24 27.38 -4.04 0.21
N THR A 25 26.30 -3.90 0.99
CA THR A 25 26.07 -2.72 1.85
C THR A 25 26.97 -2.67 3.09
N TRP A 26 27.45 -3.82 3.59
CA TRP A 26 28.25 -3.89 4.82
C TRP A 26 29.76 -3.75 4.58
N SER A 27 30.20 -3.73 3.32
CA SER A 27 31.62 -3.75 2.96
C SER A 27 32.40 -2.43 3.13
N PRO A 28 31.86 -1.32 3.68
CA PRO A 28 32.75 -0.26 4.18
C PRO A 28 32.34 0.35 5.54
N VAL A 29 31.76 -0.41 6.48
CA VAL A 29 31.67 0.08 7.89
C VAL A 29 32.96 -0.26 8.64
N HIS A 30 34.09 0.20 8.10
CA HIS A 30 35.29 0.45 8.89
C HIS A 30 35.15 1.84 9.51
N ALA A 31 34.46 1.92 10.64
CA ALA A 31 34.57 3.05 11.54
C ALA A 31 34.83 2.51 12.94
N ALA A 32 36.07 2.07 13.16
CA ALA A 32 36.61 2.04 14.50
C ALA A 32 36.55 3.48 15.05
N ASP A 33 35.92 3.67 16.20
CA ASP A 33 36.13 4.87 17.00
C ASP A 33 37.58 4.83 17.52
N PRO A 34 38.48 5.73 17.06
CA PRO A 34 39.89 5.72 17.47
C PRO A 34 40.09 6.06 18.96
N SER A 35 39.01 6.43 19.67
CA SER A 35 39.05 6.91 21.05
C SER A 35 38.87 5.81 22.11
N ARG A 36 38.51 4.58 21.71
CA ARG A 36 38.07 3.55 22.66
C ARG A 36 38.97 2.31 22.56
N PRO A 37 39.80 2.00 23.57
CA PRO A 37 40.57 0.76 23.58
C PRO A 37 39.59 -0.40 23.74
N VAL A 38 39.41 -1.18 22.67
CA VAL A 38 38.68 -2.44 22.70
C VAL A 38 39.54 -3.45 23.46
N THR A 39 39.21 -3.71 24.71
CA THR A 39 39.74 -4.84 25.48
C THR A 39 39.06 -6.12 25.01
N GLY A 40 39.49 -6.62 23.86
CA GLY A 40 39.08 -7.89 23.30
C GLY A 40 40.19 -8.37 22.37
N SER A 41 40.52 -9.66 22.45
CA SER A 41 41.52 -10.27 21.56
C SER A 41 41.20 -9.93 20.10
N PRO A 42 42.20 -9.56 19.28
CA PRO A 42 41.96 -9.19 17.90
C PRO A 42 41.25 -10.33 17.18
N SER A 43 40.13 -10.02 16.54
CA SER A 43 39.47 -10.95 15.61
C SER A 43 40.47 -11.26 14.49
N LYS A 44 40.54 -12.52 14.03
CA LYS A 44 41.43 -12.88 12.92
C LYS A 44 41.11 -12.00 11.71
N PRO A 45 42.12 -11.62 10.90
CA PRO A 45 41.96 -10.65 9.81
C PRO A 45 40.90 -11.01 8.76
N ASP A 46 40.46 -12.27 8.70
CA ASP A 46 39.41 -12.77 7.78
C ASP A 46 38.11 -13.20 8.48
N THR A 47 37.87 -12.78 9.72
CA THR A 47 36.63 -13.11 10.46
C THR A 47 35.92 -11.87 10.93
N LEU A 48 34.61 -11.84 10.65
CA LEU A 48 33.70 -10.82 11.16
C LEU A 48 33.74 -10.78 12.71
N PRO A 49 33.51 -9.61 13.33
CA PRO A 49 33.56 -9.46 14.78
C PRO A 49 32.63 -10.45 15.50
N PHE A 50 33.03 -10.86 16.71
CA PHE A 50 32.35 -11.90 17.50
C PHE A 50 30.82 -11.75 17.53
N GLY A 51 30.12 -12.77 17.04
CA GLY A 51 28.65 -12.87 17.05
C GLY A 51 27.96 -12.35 15.79
N LEU A 52 28.65 -11.61 14.91
CA LEU A 52 28.06 -11.13 13.66
C LEU A 52 27.95 -12.24 12.60
N SER A 53 28.89 -13.19 12.56
CA SER A 53 28.76 -14.35 11.67
C SER A 53 27.52 -15.18 12.02
N ALA A 54 27.29 -15.51 13.28
CA ALA A 54 26.10 -16.23 13.73
C ALA A 54 24.80 -15.43 13.52
N THR A 55 24.87 -14.10 13.62
CA THR A 55 23.74 -13.24 13.28
C THR A 55 23.46 -13.27 11.79
N LEU A 56 24.47 -13.27 10.92
CA LEU A 56 24.33 -13.36 9.46
C LEU A 56 23.96 -14.78 8.97
N ASP A 57 24.47 -15.83 9.61
CA ASP A 57 24.12 -17.23 9.32
C ASP A 57 22.63 -17.50 9.64
N TYR A 58 22.07 -16.81 10.64
CA TYR A 58 20.64 -16.79 10.92
C TYR A 58 19.81 -16.04 9.84
N TRP A 59 20.44 -15.18 9.03
CA TRP A 59 19.77 -14.51 7.89
C TRP A 59 19.68 -15.43 6.66
N ASP A 60 20.58 -16.41 6.55
CA ASP A 60 20.64 -17.38 5.44
C ASP A 60 19.99 -18.73 5.76
N THR A 61 19.67 -18.96 7.03
CA THR A 61 18.90 -20.14 7.47
C THR A 61 17.45 -19.74 7.69
N PRO A 62 16.51 -20.08 6.80
CA PRO A 62 15.11 -19.77 7.04
C PRO A 62 14.66 -20.54 8.27
N PRO A 63 14.02 -19.88 9.27
CA PRO A 63 13.19 -20.63 10.18
C PRO A 63 12.08 -21.31 9.37
N ALA A 64 11.40 -22.31 9.93
CA ALA A 64 10.16 -22.84 9.37
C ALA A 64 9.03 -21.79 9.24
N ASP A 65 9.36 -20.51 9.45
CA ASP A 65 8.52 -19.34 9.50
C ASP A 65 9.00 -18.33 8.43
N PRO A 66 8.11 -17.85 7.53
CA PRO A 66 8.44 -16.83 6.53
C PRO A 66 8.98 -15.50 7.12
N THR A 67 8.86 -15.26 8.43
CA THR A 67 9.37 -14.03 9.09
C THR A 67 10.91 -13.87 9.08
N GLY A 68 11.65 -14.96 8.80
CA GLY A 68 13.11 -14.96 8.76
C GLY A 68 13.75 -14.70 7.40
N ILE A 69 12.98 -14.49 6.32
CA ILE A 69 13.54 -14.23 4.98
C ILE A 69 14.17 -12.83 4.95
N ARG A 70 15.51 -12.74 4.99
CA ARG A 70 16.23 -11.45 4.96
C ARG A 70 17.30 -11.36 3.87
N SER A 71 17.49 -12.43 3.09
CA SER A 71 18.46 -12.51 2.00
C SER A 71 17.84 -13.15 0.75
N ARG A 72 18.50 -12.98 -0.41
CA ARG A 72 18.12 -13.63 -1.66
C ARG A 72 18.14 -15.15 -1.52
N THR A 73 19.15 -15.68 -0.82
CA THR A 73 19.30 -17.10 -0.52
C THR A 73 18.10 -17.64 0.26
N GLY A 74 17.67 -16.95 1.32
CA GLY A 74 16.50 -17.35 2.09
C GLY A 74 15.20 -17.32 1.29
N LEU A 75 15.05 -16.34 0.39
CA LEU A 75 13.89 -16.25 -0.50
C LEU A 75 13.86 -17.40 -1.54
N ASP A 76 15.00 -17.70 -2.16
CA ASP A 76 15.09 -18.78 -3.14
C ASP A 76 14.85 -20.15 -2.45
N GLN A 77 15.29 -20.35 -1.21
CA GLN A 77 14.98 -21.55 -0.43
C GLN A 77 13.48 -21.67 -0.08
N TRP A 78 12.83 -20.59 0.35
CA TRP A 78 11.37 -20.57 0.56
C TRP A 78 10.61 -20.93 -0.73
N ALA A 79 10.99 -20.30 -1.84
CA ALA A 79 10.38 -20.58 -3.13
C ALA A 79 10.64 -22.02 -3.58
N GLN A 80 11.83 -22.56 -3.32
CA GLN A 80 12.22 -23.93 -3.64
C GLN A 80 11.38 -24.96 -2.87
N ALA A 81 11.06 -24.69 -1.60
CA ALA A 81 10.22 -25.56 -0.79
C ALA A 81 8.80 -25.68 -1.40
N TRP A 82 8.19 -24.54 -1.74
CA TRP A 82 6.88 -24.51 -2.39
C TRP A 82 6.90 -25.14 -3.79
N ALA A 83 7.92 -24.84 -4.59
CA ALA A 83 8.06 -25.41 -5.93
C ALA A 83 8.20 -26.94 -5.89
N THR A 84 8.96 -27.46 -4.92
CA THR A 84 9.11 -28.90 -4.70
C THR A 84 7.82 -29.54 -4.21
N ALA A 85 7.08 -28.90 -3.31
CA ALA A 85 5.79 -29.39 -2.82
C ALA A 85 4.77 -29.52 -3.96
N TRP A 86 4.66 -28.49 -4.81
CA TRP A 86 3.79 -28.48 -5.98
C TRP A 86 4.20 -29.54 -7.01
N TRP A 87 5.49 -29.64 -7.32
CA TRP A 87 6.02 -30.66 -8.24
C TRP A 87 5.74 -32.09 -7.73
N THR A 88 5.95 -32.34 -6.43
CA THR A 88 5.68 -33.65 -5.81
C THR A 88 4.19 -33.98 -5.86
N TRP A 89 3.32 -33.00 -5.60
CA TRP A 89 1.86 -33.19 -5.66
C TRP A 89 1.36 -33.42 -7.09
N ARG A 90 2.00 -32.80 -8.08
CA ARG A 90 1.65 -32.97 -9.50
C ARG A 90 1.93 -34.38 -10.02
N ASP A 91 2.76 -35.15 -9.32
CA ASP A 91 3.20 -36.49 -9.70
C ASP A 91 3.68 -36.55 -11.16
N THR A 92 4.61 -35.65 -11.52
CA THR A 92 5.24 -35.56 -12.83
C THR A 92 6.66 -36.14 -12.80
N PRO A 93 6.83 -37.47 -12.77
CA PRO A 93 8.13 -38.13 -12.58
C PRO A 93 9.13 -37.90 -13.73
N SER A 94 8.66 -37.40 -14.88
CA SER A 94 9.50 -37.09 -16.05
C SER A 94 9.96 -35.64 -16.14
N GLU A 95 9.43 -34.74 -15.31
CA GLU A 95 9.83 -33.33 -15.30
C GLU A 95 11.00 -33.11 -14.32
N PRO A 96 12.06 -32.40 -14.72
CA PRO A 96 13.16 -32.09 -13.82
C PRO A 96 12.67 -31.26 -12.64
N GLN A 97 13.19 -31.56 -11.44
CA GLN A 97 12.87 -30.79 -10.24
C GLN A 97 13.25 -29.31 -10.46
N PRO A 98 12.36 -28.37 -10.12
CA PRO A 98 12.62 -26.95 -10.31
C PRO A 98 13.77 -26.52 -9.40
N THR A 99 14.99 -26.33 -9.91
CA THR A 99 16.18 -26.08 -9.08
C THR A 99 16.88 -24.75 -9.37
N SER A 100 16.74 -24.19 -10.58
CA SER A 100 17.52 -23.01 -10.98
C SER A 100 16.79 -21.67 -10.81
N GLN A 101 15.44 -21.66 -10.83
CA GLN A 101 14.63 -20.43 -10.73
C GLN A 101 13.27 -20.71 -10.07
N PRO A 102 13.23 -20.98 -8.74
CA PRO A 102 12.02 -21.45 -8.08
C PRO A 102 10.87 -20.43 -8.12
N LEU A 103 11.13 -19.12 -7.97
CA LEU A 103 10.10 -18.08 -8.05
C LEU A 103 9.42 -17.99 -9.42
N LEU A 104 10.19 -18.08 -10.50
CA LEU A 104 9.65 -18.04 -11.86
C LEU A 104 8.86 -19.32 -12.17
N TRP A 105 9.33 -20.46 -11.68
CA TRP A 105 8.61 -21.73 -11.79
C TRP A 105 7.28 -21.68 -11.05
N LEU A 106 7.24 -21.14 -9.82
CA LEU A 106 5.99 -20.92 -9.08
C LEU A 106 5.02 -20.04 -9.85
N HIS A 107 5.50 -18.92 -10.41
CA HIS A 107 4.65 -18.03 -11.19
C HIS A 107 4.07 -18.72 -12.44
N ALA A 108 4.86 -19.50 -13.16
CA ALA A 108 4.40 -20.23 -14.34
C ALA A 108 3.37 -21.33 -14.00
N ASN A 109 3.48 -21.95 -12.82
CA ASN A 109 2.61 -23.05 -12.41
C ASN A 109 1.46 -22.62 -11.49
N LEU A 110 1.36 -21.33 -11.19
CA LEU A 110 0.32 -20.79 -10.33
C LEU A 110 -1.11 -21.11 -10.82
N PRO A 111 -1.45 -20.98 -12.12
CA PRO A 111 -2.81 -21.31 -12.59
C PRO A 111 -3.21 -22.77 -12.33
N TRP A 112 -2.24 -23.69 -12.38
CA TRP A 112 -2.48 -25.09 -12.04
C TRP A 112 -2.65 -25.29 -10.52
N ALA A 113 -1.79 -24.65 -9.72
CA ALA A 113 -1.79 -24.79 -8.27
C ALA A 113 -3.09 -24.26 -7.66
N GLU A 114 -3.62 -23.14 -8.16
CA GLU A 114 -4.92 -22.58 -7.74
C GLU A 114 -6.10 -23.53 -7.94
N ILE A 115 -6.01 -24.47 -8.88
CA ILE A 115 -7.08 -25.43 -9.18
C ILE A 115 -6.87 -26.75 -8.43
N SER A 116 -5.61 -27.17 -8.27
CA SER A 116 -5.27 -28.56 -7.97
C SER A 116 -4.56 -28.76 -6.64
N TYR A 117 -3.99 -27.71 -6.04
CA TYR A 117 -3.18 -27.81 -4.84
C TYR A 117 -3.99 -27.45 -3.58
N PRO A 118 -3.99 -28.30 -2.53
CA PRO A 118 -4.91 -28.16 -1.40
C PRO A 118 -4.57 -27.03 -0.41
N ALA A 119 -3.30 -26.62 -0.30
CA ALA A 119 -2.85 -25.62 0.69
C ALA A 119 -2.48 -24.27 0.05
N MET A 120 -3.32 -23.79 -0.88
CA MET A 120 -3.13 -22.50 -1.55
C MET A 120 -3.40 -21.29 -0.64
N ASP A 121 -4.23 -21.46 0.38
CA ASP A 121 -4.47 -20.47 1.44
C ASP A 121 -3.22 -20.22 2.29
N GLN A 122 -2.51 -21.29 2.66
CA GLN A 122 -1.22 -21.21 3.33
C GLN A 122 -0.17 -20.52 2.44
N PHE A 123 -0.08 -20.92 1.16
CA PHE A 123 0.81 -20.25 0.22
C PHE A 123 0.51 -18.75 0.10
N ALA A 124 -0.77 -18.38 0.01
CA ALA A 124 -1.19 -16.98 -0.06
C ALA A 124 -0.79 -16.20 1.20
N ALA A 125 -0.98 -16.78 2.39
CA ALA A 125 -0.60 -16.15 3.65
C ALA A 125 0.93 -15.95 3.75
N GLU A 126 1.71 -16.97 3.40
CA GLU A 126 3.17 -16.87 3.40
C GLU A 126 3.67 -15.88 2.36
N LEU A 127 3.11 -15.89 1.14
CA LEU A 127 3.45 -14.94 0.08
C LEU A 127 3.20 -13.50 0.51
N ASN A 128 2.13 -13.24 1.29
CA ASN A 128 1.85 -11.91 1.83
C ASN A 128 2.93 -11.48 2.82
N THR A 129 3.36 -12.39 3.69
CA THR A 129 4.44 -12.14 4.65
C THR A 129 5.75 -11.87 3.92
N VAL A 130 6.10 -12.68 2.92
CA VAL A 130 7.30 -12.49 2.08
C VAL A 130 7.25 -11.14 1.37
N HIS A 131 6.12 -10.82 0.74
CA HIS A 131 5.93 -9.55 0.05
C HIS A 131 6.12 -8.35 0.99
N TYR A 132 5.52 -8.38 2.19
CA TYR A 132 5.69 -7.34 3.19
C TYR A 132 7.17 -7.19 3.61
N ILE A 133 7.86 -8.29 3.88
CA ILE A 133 9.28 -8.26 4.27
C ILE A 133 10.15 -7.67 3.16
N LEU A 134 9.89 -8.03 1.91
CA LEU A 134 10.62 -7.48 0.75
C LEU A 134 10.35 -5.99 0.56
N GLN A 135 9.12 -5.53 0.79
CA GLN A 135 8.82 -4.09 0.79
C GLN A 135 9.62 -3.36 1.86
N GLN A 136 9.72 -3.90 3.09
CA GLN A 136 10.55 -3.33 4.14
C GLN A 136 12.03 -3.27 3.75
N ALA A 137 12.57 -4.36 3.21
CA ALA A 137 13.96 -4.45 2.78
C ALA A 137 14.30 -3.47 1.66
N CYS A 138 13.35 -3.20 0.76
CA CYS A 138 13.50 -2.22 -0.31
C CYS A 138 13.17 -0.78 0.13
N GLY A 139 12.85 -0.54 1.40
CA GLY A 139 12.45 0.79 1.89
C GLY A 139 11.13 1.30 1.32
N LEU A 140 10.27 0.39 0.84
CA LEU A 140 8.95 0.68 0.26
C LEU A 140 7.82 0.60 1.30
N THR A 141 8.19 0.66 2.58
CA THR A 141 7.24 0.65 3.68
C THR A 141 6.30 1.86 3.60
N PRO A 142 4.98 1.67 3.58
CA PRO A 142 4.05 2.79 3.61
C PRO A 142 4.25 3.64 4.86
N ILE A 143 4.21 4.96 4.71
CA ILE A 143 4.39 5.90 5.82
C ILE A 143 3.02 6.20 6.44
N PRO A 144 2.78 5.92 7.73
CA PRO A 144 1.51 6.22 8.35
C PRO A 144 1.25 7.73 8.37
N THR A 145 0.00 8.11 8.16
CA THR A 145 -0.44 9.51 8.18
C THR A 145 -1.35 9.79 9.36
N ASP A 146 -1.64 11.07 9.61
CA ASP A 146 -2.64 11.52 10.58
C ASP A 146 -4.08 11.50 10.02
N ARG A 147 -4.26 11.04 8.78
CA ARG A 147 -5.56 11.04 8.10
C ARG A 147 -6.23 9.69 8.19
N HIS A 148 -7.56 9.72 8.18
CA HIS A 148 -8.39 8.52 8.24
C HIS A 148 -9.19 8.32 6.95
N CYS A 149 -9.36 7.05 6.56
CA CYS A 149 -10.14 6.63 5.42
C CYS A 149 -11.60 7.06 5.61
N PRO A 150 -12.19 7.84 4.69
CA PRO A 150 -13.57 8.28 4.81
C PRO A 150 -14.62 7.16 4.77
N THR A 151 -14.24 5.97 4.29
CA THR A 151 -15.11 4.80 4.17
C THR A 151 -15.05 3.92 5.43
N CYS A 152 -13.88 3.43 5.82
CA CYS A 152 -13.71 2.50 6.96
C CYS A 152 -13.15 3.14 8.24
N GLY A 153 -12.69 4.39 8.22
CA GLY A 153 -12.12 5.08 9.40
C GLY A 153 -10.69 4.68 9.76
N GLN A 154 -10.09 3.71 9.07
CA GLN A 154 -8.71 3.30 9.29
C GLN A 154 -7.70 4.38 8.93
N THR A 155 -6.54 4.38 9.58
CA THR A 155 -5.46 5.31 9.28
C THR A 155 -4.97 5.10 7.85
N LEU A 156 -4.86 6.18 7.08
CA LEU A 156 -4.32 6.17 5.74
C LEU A 156 -2.80 6.17 5.78
N VAL A 157 -2.19 5.58 4.77
CA VAL A 157 -0.73 5.53 4.59
C VAL A 157 -0.33 6.25 3.31
N HIS A 158 0.86 6.83 3.27
CA HIS A 158 1.49 7.22 2.03
C HIS A 158 2.22 6.01 1.45
N PRO A 159 1.83 5.51 0.26
CA PRO A 159 2.56 4.43 -0.37
C PRO A 159 3.92 4.96 -0.84
N VAL A 160 4.98 4.22 -0.52
CA VAL A 160 6.33 4.51 -0.99
C VAL A 160 6.55 3.69 -2.26
N THR A 161 6.82 4.37 -3.36
CA THR A 161 7.07 3.76 -4.67
C THR A 161 8.55 3.88 -5.05
N ALA A 162 8.96 3.20 -6.11
CA ALA A 162 10.30 3.37 -6.68
C ALA A 162 10.61 4.82 -7.12
N ARG A 163 9.59 5.68 -7.28
CA ARG A 163 9.74 7.10 -7.62
C ARG A 163 9.72 8.02 -6.39
N GLY A 164 9.62 7.45 -5.18
CA GLY A 164 9.45 8.17 -3.93
C GLY A 164 8.06 8.01 -3.32
N VAL A 165 7.80 8.82 -2.30
CA VAL A 165 6.51 8.87 -1.59
C VAL A 165 5.43 9.38 -2.54
N ALA A 166 4.36 8.63 -2.72
CA ALA A 166 3.27 9.06 -3.59
C ALA A 166 2.43 10.18 -2.92
N ASP A 167 1.96 11.13 -3.72
CA ASP A 167 1.10 12.24 -3.27
C ASP A 167 -0.34 11.79 -2.92
N VAL A 168 -0.63 10.49 -3.07
CA VAL A 168 -1.91 9.88 -2.72
C VAL A 168 -1.83 9.20 -1.36
N TYR A 169 -2.99 9.09 -0.71
CA TYR A 169 -3.20 8.35 0.52
C TYR A 169 -3.85 7.02 0.16
N HIS A 170 -3.29 5.91 0.62
CA HIS A 170 -3.85 4.58 0.41
C HIS A 170 -4.50 4.06 1.71
N CYS A 171 -5.60 3.35 1.59
CA CYS A 171 -6.23 2.63 2.69
C CYS A 171 -6.02 1.13 2.51
N GLU A 172 -5.26 0.50 3.41
CA GLU A 172 -4.92 -0.94 3.33
C GLU A 172 -6.13 -1.87 3.54
N ASP A 173 -7.17 -1.41 4.23
CA ASP A 173 -8.36 -2.22 4.53
C ASP A 173 -9.41 -2.11 3.41
N CYS A 174 -9.67 -0.88 2.97
CA CYS A 174 -10.67 -0.59 1.95
C CYS A 174 -10.11 -0.65 0.51
N ASP A 175 -8.81 -0.85 0.33
CA ASP A 175 -8.08 -0.83 -0.96
C ASP A 175 -8.44 0.36 -1.85
N ASN A 176 -8.57 1.55 -1.23
CA ASN A 176 -8.98 2.78 -1.91
C ASN A 176 -7.90 3.84 -1.82
N ASP A 177 -7.65 4.50 -2.95
CA ASP A 177 -6.76 5.64 -3.05
C ASP A 177 -7.51 6.96 -2.92
N TRP A 178 -6.94 7.85 -2.12
CA TRP A 178 -7.52 9.13 -1.76
C TRP A 178 -6.53 10.26 -2.01
N THR A 179 -7.02 11.37 -2.52
CA THR A 179 -6.27 12.64 -2.49
C THR A 179 -6.75 13.48 -1.31
N ALA A 180 -5.93 14.43 -0.82
CA ALA A 180 -6.36 15.35 0.23
C ALA A 180 -7.68 16.07 -0.13
N GLN A 181 -7.85 16.44 -1.40
CA GLN A 181 -9.07 17.04 -1.92
C GLN A 181 -10.23 16.04 -2.00
N GLY A 182 -9.97 14.79 -2.43
CA GLY A 182 -10.97 13.74 -2.49
C GLY A 182 -11.55 13.37 -1.12
N ILE A 183 -10.70 13.32 -0.08
CA ILE A 183 -11.12 13.12 1.31
C ILE A 183 -12.08 14.23 1.74
N ALA A 184 -11.69 15.50 1.52
CA ALA A 184 -12.49 16.65 1.88
C ALA A 184 -13.84 16.68 1.13
N GLU A 185 -13.83 16.37 -0.17
CA GLU A 185 -15.05 16.33 -0.97
C GLU A 185 -15.96 15.18 -0.58
N TYR A 186 -15.43 13.99 -0.29
CA TYR A 186 -16.24 12.86 0.16
C TYR A 186 -16.86 13.12 1.53
N GLN A 187 -16.10 13.70 2.47
CA GLN A 187 -16.65 14.13 3.76
C GLN A 187 -17.75 15.18 3.58
N ARG A 188 -17.54 16.16 2.69
CA ARG A 188 -18.56 17.15 2.32
C ARG A 188 -19.81 16.47 1.76
N LEU A 189 -19.67 15.53 0.82
CA LEU A 189 -20.78 14.79 0.23
C LEU A 189 -21.51 13.91 1.25
N ARG A 190 -20.81 13.27 2.20
CA ARG A 190 -21.44 12.52 3.30
C ARG A 190 -22.26 13.41 4.22
N ILE A 191 -21.75 14.60 4.53
CA ILE A 191 -22.50 15.61 5.30
C ILE A 191 -23.72 16.07 4.49
N LEU A 192 -23.60 16.25 3.17
CA LEU A 192 -24.73 16.62 2.33
C LEU A 192 -25.78 15.48 2.21
N ALA A 193 -25.33 14.23 2.10
CA ALA A 193 -26.18 13.05 1.95
C ALA A 193 -26.98 12.74 3.21
N THR A 194 -26.44 13.04 4.40
CA THR A 194 -27.20 12.94 5.66
C THR A 194 -28.29 14.02 5.79
N ALA A 195 -28.36 14.97 4.84
CA ALA A 195 -29.31 16.08 4.79
C ALA A 195 -29.50 16.79 6.14
N PRO A 196 -28.42 17.16 6.86
CA PRO A 196 -28.54 17.81 8.15
C PRO A 196 -29.23 19.16 7.98
N TYR A 197 -30.09 19.45 8.95
CA TYR A 197 -30.71 20.75 9.09
C TYR A 197 -29.71 21.70 9.73
N VAL A 198 -29.30 22.71 9.00
CA VAL A 198 -28.29 23.68 9.43
C VAL A 198 -28.87 25.08 9.42
N THR A 199 -28.29 25.97 10.21
CA THR A 199 -28.63 27.40 10.15
C THR A 199 -28.16 28.02 8.83
N ARG A 200 -28.75 29.16 8.45
CA ARG A 200 -28.35 29.91 7.25
C ARG A 200 -26.86 30.29 7.26
N ASP A 201 -26.32 30.60 8.45
CA ASP A 201 -24.93 31.02 8.60
C ASP A 201 -23.97 29.84 8.44
N GLN A 202 -24.32 28.67 8.99
CA GLN A 202 -23.57 27.43 8.77
C GLN A 202 -23.61 27.03 7.29
N ALA A 203 -24.78 27.09 6.63
CA ALA A 203 -24.90 26.80 5.21
C ALA A 203 -24.05 27.76 4.35
N ALA A 204 -24.07 29.07 4.64
CA ALA A 204 -23.25 30.05 3.93
C ALA A 204 -21.75 29.74 4.04
N HIS A 205 -21.30 29.37 5.23
CA HIS A 205 -19.90 29.02 5.49
C HIS A 205 -19.50 27.71 4.78
N LEU A 206 -20.27 26.64 4.96
CA LEU A 206 -20.00 25.32 4.37
C LEU A 206 -20.05 25.36 2.84
N LEU A 207 -21.02 26.07 2.26
CA LEU A 207 -21.22 26.13 0.82
C LEU A 207 -20.44 27.25 0.14
N ARG A 208 -19.74 28.11 0.91
CA ARG A 208 -19.01 29.29 0.41
C ARG A 208 -19.87 30.21 -0.46
N VAL A 209 -21.15 30.38 -0.12
CA VAL A 209 -22.08 31.30 -0.79
C VAL A 209 -22.49 32.46 0.13
N PRO A 210 -22.72 33.67 -0.41
CA PRO A 210 -23.16 34.80 0.40
C PRO A 210 -24.50 34.52 1.13
N ARG A 211 -24.61 34.95 2.39
CA ARG A 211 -25.85 34.82 3.20
C ARG A 211 -27.08 35.41 2.51
N GLY A 212 -26.89 36.52 1.78
CA GLY A 212 -27.96 37.16 1.00
C GLY A 212 -28.55 36.24 -0.07
N ARG A 213 -27.72 35.37 -0.68
CA ARG A 213 -28.16 34.42 -1.70
C ARG A 213 -29.12 33.37 -1.11
N ILE A 214 -28.79 32.83 0.06
CA ILE A 214 -29.66 31.90 0.78
C ILE A 214 -31.00 32.56 1.15
N ARG A 215 -30.98 33.83 1.58
CA ARG A 215 -32.23 34.58 1.84
C ARG A 215 -33.09 34.71 0.59
N VAL A 216 -32.49 34.95 -0.58
CA VAL A 216 -33.22 35.03 -1.85
C VAL A 216 -33.85 33.69 -2.21
N TRP A 217 -33.15 32.56 -2.06
CA TRP A 217 -33.73 31.23 -2.32
C TRP A 217 -34.91 30.91 -1.42
N ILE A 218 -34.85 31.30 -0.14
CA ILE A 218 -35.98 31.16 0.79
C ILE A 218 -37.15 32.05 0.36
N ALA A 219 -36.89 33.33 0.06
CA ALA A 219 -37.92 34.29 -0.35
C ALA A 219 -38.61 33.87 -1.67
N ARG A 220 -37.90 33.19 -2.56
CA ARG A 220 -38.42 32.64 -3.82
C ARG A 220 -39.11 31.28 -3.67
N GLY A 221 -39.20 30.73 -2.45
CA GLY A 221 -39.79 29.41 -2.20
C GLY A 221 -38.96 28.24 -2.72
N GLN A 222 -37.71 28.46 -3.16
CA GLN A 222 -36.82 27.42 -3.68
C GLN A 222 -36.15 26.60 -2.57
N LEU A 223 -36.08 27.17 -1.36
CA LEU A 223 -35.51 26.53 -0.19
C LEU A 223 -36.47 26.66 0.99
N HIS A 224 -36.95 25.53 1.52
CA HIS A 224 -37.88 25.54 2.64
C HIS A 224 -37.15 25.68 3.97
N GLN A 225 -37.54 26.68 4.76
CA GLN A 225 -36.99 26.91 6.08
C GLN A 225 -37.95 26.41 7.15
N ARG A 226 -37.44 25.65 8.11
CA ARG A 226 -38.20 25.18 9.28
C ARG A 226 -38.46 26.29 10.30
N PRO A 227 -39.44 26.10 11.21
CA PRO A 227 -39.73 27.07 12.27
C PRO A 227 -38.54 27.42 13.17
N ASP A 228 -37.63 26.46 13.39
CA ASP A 228 -36.37 26.61 14.14
C ASP A 228 -35.26 27.38 13.36
N ARG A 229 -35.62 27.93 12.19
CA ARG A 229 -34.74 28.66 11.26
C ARG A 229 -33.66 27.81 10.59
N THR A 230 -33.73 26.49 10.68
CA THR A 230 -32.83 25.60 9.94
C THR A 230 -33.32 25.33 8.52
N ILE A 231 -32.37 24.99 7.64
CA ILE A 231 -32.59 24.62 6.25
C ILE A 231 -31.90 23.29 5.96
N PRO A 232 -32.47 22.43 5.10
CA PRO A 232 -31.80 21.23 4.65
C PRO A 232 -30.56 21.60 3.81
N LEU A 233 -29.37 21.19 4.27
CA LEU A 233 -28.11 21.55 3.61
C LEU A 233 -28.03 21.00 2.17
N ALA A 234 -28.61 19.81 1.93
CA ALA A 234 -28.66 19.18 0.61
C ALA A 234 -29.36 20.05 -0.44
N ASP A 235 -30.47 20.69 -0.08
CA ASP A 235 -31.26 21.53 -0.99
C ASP A 235 -30.52 22.83 -1.30
N ALA A 236 -29.92 23.44 -0.28
CA ALA A 236 -29.09 24.63 -0.44
C ALA A 236 -27.87 24.35 -1.34
N TYR A 237 -27.26 23.16 -1.24
CA TYR A 237 -26.18 22.74 -2.14
C TYR A 237 -26.67 22.57 -3.58
N ARG A 238 -27.79 21.88 -3.80
CA ARG A 238 -28.36 21.71 -5.16
C ARG A 238 -28.58 23.05 -5.86
N LEU A 239 -29.12 24.04 -5.13
CA LEU A 239 -29.32 25.38 -5.66
C LEU A 239 -28.00 26.09 -5.96
N ALA A 240 -26.99 26.00 -5.07
CA ALA A 240 -25.67 26.59 -5.30
C ALA A 240 -24.97 26.01 -6.54
N SER A 241 -25.09 24.70 -6.76
CA SER A 241 -24.47 24.00 -7.88
C SER A 241 -25.17 24.30 -9.22
N ALA A 242 -26.50 24.44 -9.23
CA ALA A 242 -27.26 24.81 -10.42
C ALA A 242 -27.00 26.25 -10.89
N ASP A 243 -26.67 27.12 -9.95
CA ASP A 243 -26.41 28.55 -10.15
C ASP A 243 -24.96 28.87 -10.56
N THR A 244 -24.07 27.87 -10.58
CA THR A 244 -22.68 28.05 -10.99
C THR A 244 -22.63 27.97 -12.52
N PRO A 245 -22.18 29.03 -13.23
CA PRO A 245 -22.15 28.99 -14.69
C PRO A 245 -21.26 27.83 -15.14
N LYS A 246 -21.76 27.02 -16.10
CA LYS A 246 -20.94 26.04 -16.81
C LYS A 246 -19.68 26.75 -17.30
N ARG A 247 -18.52 26.32 -16.81
CA ARG A 247 -17.21 26.76 -17.32
C ARG A 247 -17.26 26.58 -18.85
N PRO A 248 -16.96 27.60 -19.67
CA PRO A 248 -16.95 27.43 -21.11
C PRO A 248 -15.96 26.31 -21.44
N THR A 249 -16.48 25.27 -22.09
CA THR A 249 -15.68 24.21 -22.67
C THR A 249 -14.77 24.87 -23.70
N LEU A 250 -13.46 24.87 -23.44
CA LEU A 250 -12.47 25.26 -24.44
C LEU A 250 -12.53 24.20 -25.55
N ASP A 251 -13.06 24.57 -26.71
CA ASP A 251 -12.97 23.80 -27.95
C ASP A 251 -11.50 23.60 -28.32
N PRO A 252 -11.01 22.36 -28.47
CA PRO A 252 -9.72 22.10 -29.11
C PRO A 252 -9.95 21.99 -30.62
N GLY A 253 -10.09 23.13 -31.30
CA GLY A 253 -10.34 23.13 -32.74
C GLY A 253 -9.93 24.44 -33.40
N GLY A 254 -8.69 24.50 -33.87
CA GLY A 254 -8.23 25.62 -34.71
C GLY A 254 -6.72 25.80 -34.76
N GLN A 255 -6.02 24.87 -35.42
CA GLN A 255 -4.76 25.21 -36.07
C GLN A 255 -5.01 25.11 -37.57
N SER A 256 -4.93 26.27 -38.23
CA SER A 256 -4.67 26.41 -39.66
C SER A 256 -3.17 26.58 -39.86
#